data_AF-A6DRJ4-F1
#
_entry.id   AF-A6DRJ4-F1
#
_cell.length_a   1.000
_cell.length_b   1.000
_cell.length_c   1.000
_cell.angle_alpha   90.00
_cell.angle_beta   90.00
_cell.angle_gamma   90.00
#
_symmetry.space_group_name_H-M   'P 1'
#
loop_
_entity.id
_entity.type
_entity.pdbx_description
1 polymer ?
#
loop_
_entity_poly.entity_id
_entity_poly.type
_entity_poly.pdbx_seq_one_letter_code
_entity_poly.pdbx_strand_id
1 'polypeptide(L)'
;MNEINLKTDYQTIYNYIKEKVEQYSDPQMGNSSDPIKIIHLGFQFEQEGWFTLVFDTRPNAEPDGEWTTNFYESILNLSHWSKTIDEHCENDIPFKVTILDGQNIIFDGIDHEDDEEIDTNIVNHIGNMIIKIMKEAMNNGVFNQLKFATNPTFGVEEINGEFGWPAYDQRLIQGKIEIEKNV
;
A
#
# COMPACT_ATOMS: atom_id res chain seq x y z
N MET A 1 -14.65 -16.16 15.16
CA MET A 1 -14.57 -14.71 14.91
C MET A 1 -13.27 -14.47 14.21
N ASN A 2 -13.35 -14.03 12.96
CA ASN A 2 -12.19 -13.78 12.14
C ASN A 2 -11.54 -12.46 12.52
N GLU A 3 -10.29 -12.27 12.12
CA GLU A 3 -9.53 -11.08 12.47
C GLU A 3 -8.67 -10.60 11.29
N ILE A 4 -8.81 -9.32 10.98
CA ILE A 4 -7.83 -8.55 10.21
C ILE A 4 -7.01 -7.76 11.23
N ASN A 5 -5.71 -8.04 11.33
CA ASN A 5 -4.84 -7.39 12.30
C ASN A 5 -3.81 -6.51 11.60
N LEU A 6 -4.12 -5.23 11.48
CA LEU A 6 -3.26 -4.26 10.80
C LEU A 6 -1.93 -4.04 11.54
N LYS A 7 -1.82 -4.38 12.83
CA LYS A 7 -0.52 -4.31 13.54
C LYS A 7 0.41 -5.43 13.11
N THR A 8 -0.13 -6.62 12.87
CA THR A 8 0.64 -7.74 12.31
C THR A 8 0.96 -7.47 10.85
N ASP A 9 -0.02 -7.03 10.07
CA ASP A 9 0.16 -6.72 8.64
C ASP A 9 1.16 -5.59 8.43
N TYR A 10 1.25 -4.62 9.36
CA TYR A 10 2.28 -3.58 9.37
C TYR A 10 3.68 -4.15 9.22
N GLN A 11 4.02 -5.13 10.04
CA GLN A 11 5.36 -5.72 10.04
C GLN A 11 5.58 -6.58 8.81
N THR A 12 4.57 -7.30 8.36
CA THR A 12 4.63 -8.09 7.12
C THR A 12 4.94 -7.19 5.92
N ILE A 13 4.18 -6.10 5.76
CA ILE A 13 4.35 -5.15 4.64
C ILE A 13 5.68 -4.39 4.77
N TYR A 14 6.06 -3.94 5.97
CA TYR A 14 7.37 -3.28 6.18
C TYR A 14 8.53 -4.17 5.76
N ASN A 15 8.53 -5.45 6.17
CA ASN A 15 9.58 -6.40 5.82
C ASN A 15 9.58 -6.71 4.32
N TYR A 16 8.40 -6.84 3.71
CA TYR A 16 8.28 -7.02 2.27
C TYR A 16 8.86 -5.85 1.48
N ILE A 17 8.56 -4.61 1.89
CA ILE A 17 9.14 -3.40 1.28
C ILE A 17 10.66 -3.44 1.38
N LYS A 18 11.19 -3.75 2.58
CA LYS A 18 12.63 -3.87 2.79
C LYS A 18 13.26 -4.91 1.86
N GLU A 19 12.66 -6.10 1.75
CA GLU A 19 13.12 -7.16 0.85
C GLU A 19 13.12 -6.71 -0.62
N LYS A 20 12.03 -6.07 -1.08
CA LYS A 20 11.93 -5.56 -2.46
C LYS A 20 12.96 -4.50 -2.77
N VAL A 21 13.26 -3.64 -1.80
CA VAL A 21 14.33 -2.64 -1.93
C VAL A 21 15.70 -3.30 -1.95
N GLU A 22 15.96 -4.28 -1.08
CA GLU A 22 17.20 -5.05 -1.03
C GLU A 22 17.48 -5.81 -2.33
N GLN A 23 16.43 -6.37 -2.94
CA GLN A 23 16.49 -7.14 -4.18
C GLN A 23 16.35 -6.28 -5.44
N TYR A 24 16.22 -4.96 -5.30
CA TYR A 24 16.02 -4.06 -6.44
C TYR A 24 17.19 -4.17 -7.42
N SER A 25 16.86 -4.58 -8.65
CA SER A 25 17.81 -4.73 -9.75
C SER A 25 17.25 -4.19 -11.07
N ASP A 26 15.96 -4.40 -11.32
CA ASP A 26 15.22 -3.85 -12.45
C ASP A 26 13.91 -3.21 -11.95
N PRO A 27 13.52 -2.03 -12.46
CA PRO A 27 12.22 -1.45 -12.17
C PRO A 27 11.14 -2.18 -12.96
N GLN A 28 9.95 -2.24 -12.38
CA GLN A 28 8.76 -2.74 -13.06
C GLN A 28 8.31 -1.80 -14.19
N MET A 29 8.69 -0.52 -14.13
CA MET A 29 8.35 0.47 -15.15
C MET A 29 9.57 1.33 -15.53
N GLY A 30 9.86 1.40 -16.82
CA GLY A 30 10.99 2.16 -17.38
C GLY A 30 12.26 1.33 -17.54
N ASN A 31 13.44 1.90 -17.27
CA ASN A 31 14.75 1.26 -17.46
C ASN A 31 15.57 1.24 -16.17
N SER A 32 16.30 0.16 -15.89
CA SER A 32 17.18 0.04 -14.70
C SER A 32 18.31 1.05 -14.59
N SER A 33 18.77 1.63 -15.70
CA SER A 33 19.81 2.66 -15.68
C SER A 33 19.29 4.03 -15.22
N ASP A 34 17.97 4.23 -15.34
CA ASP A 34 17.30 5.49 -15.02
C ASP A 34 17.00 5.57 -13.52
N PRO A 35 17.07 6.79 -12.94
CA PRO A 35 16.75 6.98 -11.53
C PRO A 35 15.24 6.86 -11.26
N ILE A 36 14.87 6.32 -10.09
CA ILE A 36 13.48 6.19 -9.64
C ILE A 36 12.84 7.56 -9.47
N LYS A 37 11.69 7.76 -10.11
CA LYS A 37 10.89 8.99 -10.01
C LYS A 37 9.71 8.82 -9.07
N ILE A 38 9.01 7.70 -9.19
CA ILE A 38 7.83 7.40 -8.39
C ILE A 38 7.95 5.99 -7.81
N ILE A 39 7.58 5.83 -6.55
CA ILE A 39 7.25 4.53 -5.96
C ILE A 39 5.73 4.45 -5.84
N HIS A 40 5.11 3.51 -6.55
CA HIS A 40 3.68 3.25 -6.42
C HIS A 40 3.47 2.12 -5.41
N LEU A 41 2.58 2.35 -4.44
CA LEU A 41 2.17 1.39 -3.43
C LEU A 41 0.71 1.07 -3.68
N GLY A 42 0.45 -0.12 -4.21
CA GLY A 42 -0.90 -0.55 -4.54
C GLY A 42 -1.42 -1.55 -3.52
N PHE A 43 -2.72 -1.60 -3.31
CA PHE A 43 -3.35 -2.70 -2.58
C PHE A 43 -4.76 -2.99 -3.10
N GLN A 44 -5.26 -4.18 -2.79
CA GLN A 44 -6.64 -4.59 -3.01
C GLN A 44 -7.09 -5.33 -1.76
N PHE A 45 -8.26 -4.96 -1.24
CA PHE A 45 -8.76 -5.46 0.02
C PHE A 45 -9.78 -6.59 -0.15
N GLU A 46 -10.78 -6.38 -1.00
CA GLU A 46 -12.04 -7.15 -0.97
C GLU A 46 -12.03 -8.49 -1.72
N GLN A 47 -11.31 -8.61 -2.84
CA GLN A 47 -11.48 -9.72 -3.78
C GLN A 47 -10.37 -10.76 -3.58
N GLU A 48 -9.13 -10.32 -3.64
CA GLU A 48 -7.96 -11.19 -3.58
C GLU A 48 -7.11 -10.95 -2.32
N GLY A 49 -7.15 -9.73 -1.78
CA GLY A 49 -6.34 -9.36 -0.62
C GLY A 49 -4.84 -9.35 -0.96
N TRP A 50 -4.31 -8.20 -1.36
CA TRP A 50 -2.89 -8.08 -1.68
C TRP A 50 -2.33 -6.68 -1.51
N PHE A 51 -1.00 -6.62 -1.47
CA PHE A 51 -0.19 -5.40 -1.49
C PHE A 51 0.90 -5.49 -2.57
N THR A 52 1.27 -4.37 -3.18
CA THR A 52 2.37 -4.30 -4.15
C THR A 52 3.21 -3.04 -3.97
N LEU A 53 4.47 -3.14 -4.38
CA LEU A 53 5.38 -2.01 -4.55
C LEU A 53 5.94 -2.05 -5.98
N VAL A 54 5.83 -0.93 -6.69
CA VAL A 54 6.27 -0.76 -8.08
C VAL A 54 7.22 0.44 -8.15
N PHE A 55 8.41 0.22 -8.71
CA PHE A 55 9.36 1.28 -9.00
C PHE A 55 9.16 1.81 -10.42
N ASP A 56 8.98 3.14 -10.54
CA ASP A 56 8.78 3.81 -11.81
C ASP A 56 9.94 4.75 -12.14
N THR A 57 10.63 4.44 -13.22
CA THR A 57 11.78 5.17 -13.75
C THR A 57 11.45 5.86 -15.08
N ARG A 58 10.20 5.78 -15.57
CA ARG A 58 9.81 6.36 -16.86
C ARG A 58 10.17 7.85 -16.92
N PRO A 59 10.67 8.36 -18.07
CA PRO A 59 11.01 9.78 -18.20
C PRO A 59 9.83 10.74 -17.93
N ASN A 60 8.60 10.28 -18.15
CA ASN A 60 7.36 11.01 -17.93
C ASN A 60 6.49 10.38 -16.82
N ALA A 61 7.08 9.66 -15.86
CA ALA A 61 6.35 9.05 -14.76
C ALA A 61 5.44 10.07 -14.03
N GLU A 62 4.16 9.72 -13.89
CA GLU A 62 3.11 10.45 -13.18
C GLU A 62 2.19 9.43 -12.47
N PRO A 63 1.35 9.83 -11.50
CA PRO A 63 0.29 8.97 -10.97
C PRO A 63 -0.83 8.83 -12.01
N ASP A 64 -0.57 8.03 -13.03
CA ASP A 64 -1.41 7.83 -14.23
C ASP A 64 -2.13 6.47 -14.25
N GLY A 65 -1.97 5.67 -13.20
CA GLY A 65 -2.54 4.34 -13.07
C GLY A 65 -1.84 3.26 -13.90
N GLU A 66 -0.78 3.56 -14.68
CA GLU A 66 -0.11 2.54 -15.50
C GLU A 66 0.55 1.43 -14.66
N TRP A 67 0.85 1.70 -13.39
CA TRP A 67 1.37 0.72 -12.45
C TRP A 67 0.46 -0.51 -12.29
N THR A 68 -0.86 -0.32 -12.48
CA THR A 68 -1.89 -1.38 -12.41
C THR A 68 -1.73 -2.46 -13.50
N THR A 69 -0.90 -2.24 -14.51
CA THR A 69 -0.61 -3.23 -15.55
C THR A 69 0.69 -4.00 -15.32
N ASN A 70 1.50 -3.61 -14.32
CA ASN A 70 2.87 -4.09 -14.13
C ASN A 70 3.16 -4.63 -12.70
N PHE A 71 2.12 -4.85 -11.88
CA PHE A 71 2.30 -5.23 -10.47
C PHE A 71 2.42 -6.74 -10.22
N TYR A 72 2.11 -7.59 -11.21
CA TYR A 72 1.94 -9.04 -11.04
C TYR A 72 3.17 -9.78 -10.50
N GLU A 73 4.38 -9.29 -10.77
CA GLU A 73 5.63 -9.90 -10.28
C GLU A 73 6.02 -9.39 -8.87
N SER A 74 5.26 -8.45 -8.33
CA SER A 74 5.52 -7.75 -7.07
C SER A 74 4.31 -7.80 -6.16
N ILE A 75 3.73 -8.98 -5.95
CA ILE A 75 2.56 -9.15 -5.08
C ILE A 75 2.95 -9.78 -3.74
N LEU A 76 2.56 -9.14 -2.65
CA LEU A 76 2.46 -9.73 -1.32
C LEU A 76 1.03 -10.22 -1.12
N ASN A 77 0.86 -11.53 -0.92
CA ASN A 77 -0.45 -12.12 -0.66
C ASN A 77 -0.89 -11.78 0.77
N LEU A 78 -2.06 -11.15 0.89
CA LEU A 78 -2.75 -10.81 2.14
C LEU A 78 -4.19 -11.33 2.07
N SER A 79 -4.39 -12.52 1.50
CA SER A 79 -5.72 -13.11 1.26
C SER A 79 -6.55 -13.36 2.52
N HIS A 80 -5.98 -13.19 3.72
CA HIS A 80 -6.76 -13.17 4.94
C HIS A 80 -7.68 -11.96 5.03
N TRP A 81 -7.39 -10.87 4.29
CA TRP A 81 -8.30 -9.72 4.15
C TRP A 81 -9.59 -10.13 3.44
N SER A 82 -9.51 -10.54 2.17
CA SER A 82 -10.69 -10.92 1.39
C SER A 82 -11.44 -12.11 1.99
N LYS A 83 -10.72 -13.16 2.45
CA LYS A 83 -11.37 -14.31 3.13
C LYS A 83 -12.17 -13.92 4.36
N THR A 84 -11.71 -12.92 5.12
CA THR A 84 -12.45 -12.46 6.31
C THR A 84 -13.75 -11.79 5.89
N ILE A 85 -13.72 -11.01 4.81
CA ILE A 85 -14.90 -10.37 4.23
C ILE A 85 -15.85 -11.40 3.60
N ASP A 86 -15.34 -12.34 2.80
CA ASP A 86 -16.15 -13.43 2.23
C ASP A 86 -16.88 -14.23 3.32
N GLU A 87 -16.19 -14.59 4.40
CA GLU A 87 -16.82 -15.31 5.52
C GLU A 87 -17.89 -14.47 6.22
N HIS A 88 -17.71 -13.15 6.30
CA HIS A 88 -18.71 -12.25 6.83
C HIS A 88 -19.94 -12.16 5.93
N CYS A 89 -19.75 -11.87 4.64
CA CYS A 89 -20.81 -11.66 3.67
C CYS A 89 -21.58 -12.95 3.32
N GLU A 90 -20.88 -14.08 3.17
CA GLU A 90 -21.51 -15.34 2.76
C GLU A 90 -22.10 -16.14 3.92
N ASN A 91 -21.52 -16.01 5.12
CA ASN A 91 -21.84 -16.89 6.25
C ASN A 91 -22.28 -16.14 7.51
N ASP A 92 -22.44 -14.82 7.46
CA ASP A 92 -22.86 -13.97 8.60
C ASP A 92 -21.93 -14.16 9.82
N ILE A 93 -20.63 -14.37 9.56
CA ILE A 93 -19.62 -14.55 10.60
C ILE A 93 -19.10 -13.17 11.03
N PRO A 94 -19.26 -12.77 12.31
CA PRO A 94 -18.67 -11.54 12.79
C PRO A 94 -17.15 -11.57 12.71
N PHE A 95 -16.56 -10.42 12.41
CA PHE A 95 -15.12 -10.25 12.38
C PHE A 95 -14.68 -8.98 13.10
N LYS A 96 -13.38 -8.93 13.36
CA LYS A 96 -12.72 -7.84 14.08
C LYS A 96 -11.59 -7.28 13.23
N VAL A 97 -11.49 -5.96 13.18
CA VAL A 97 -10.32 -5.25 12.64
C VAL A 97 -9.56 -4.64 13.81
N THR A 98 -8.32 -5.09 14.02
CA THR A 98 -7.39 -4.46 14.97
C THR A 98 -6.59 -3.39 14.23
N ILE A 99 -6.91 -2.12 14.45
CA ILE A 99 -6.21 -0.99 13.81
C ILE A 99 -4.88 -0.69 14.50
N LEU A 100 -4.07 0.21 13.92
CA LEU A 100 -2.67 0.39 14.34
C LEU A 100 -2.47 0.85 15.80
N ASP A 101 -3.40 1.62 16.36
CA ASP A 101 -3.34 2.05 17.77
C ASP A 101 -3.74 0.92 18.75
N GLY A 102 -4.23 -0.21 18.23
CA GLY A 102 -4.70 -1.36 19.01
C GLY A 102 -6.18 -1.32 19.35
N GLN A 103 -6.94 -0.32 18.88
CA GLN A 103 -8.39 -0.34 18.93
C GLN A 103 -8.92 -1.47 18.05
N ASN A 104 -9.98 -2.11 18.52
CA ASN A 104 -10.73 -3.12 17.79
C ASN A 104 -12.01 -2.49 17.27
N ILE A 105 -12.26 -2.64 15.98
CA ILE A 105 -13.55 -2.38 15.34
C ILE A 105 -14.19 -3.75 15.13
N ILE A 106 -15.43 -3.93 15.58
CA ILE A 106 -16.18 -5.18 15.47
C ILE A 106 -17.28 -4.95 14.45
N PHE A 107 -17.42 -5.88 13.52
CA PHE A 107 -18.48 -5.92 12.53
C PHE A 107 -19.34 -7.15 12.85
N ASP A 108 -20.55 -6.92 13.35
CA ASP A 108 -21.49 -7.94 13.80
C ASP A 108 -22.79 -7.92 13.00
N GLY A 109 -23.11 -9.05 12.37
CA GLY A 109 -24.28 -9.18 11.52
C GLY A 109 -24.10 -8.53 10.15
N ILE A 110 -24.88 -8.99 9.18
CA ILE A 110 -24.98 -8.36 7.86
C ILE A 110 -26.12 -7.32 7.90
N ASP A 111 -25.80 -6.06 8.19
CA ASP A 111 -26.74 -4.95 7.96
C ASP A 111 -26.40 -4.30 6.61
N HIS A 112 -26.99 -4.84 5.55
CA HIS A 112 -26.71 -4.52 4.13
C HIS A 112 -26.87 -3.03 3.75
N GLU A 113 -27.39 -2.19 4.65
CA GLU A 113 -27.50 -0.74 4.41
C GLU A 113 -26.17 0.00 4.63
N ASP A 114 -25.19 -0.60 5.33
CA ASP A 114 -23.92 0.04 5.74
C ASP A 114 -22.65 -0.61 5.13
N ASP A 115 -22.78 -1.62 4.25
CA ASP A 115 -21.65 -2.39 3.70
C ASP A 115 -20.59 -1.48 3.01
N GLU A 116 -21.02 -0.50 2.19
CA GLU A 116 -20.09 0.45 1.54
C GLU A 116 -19.32 1.34 2.54
N GLU A 117 -19.92 1.69 3.68
CA GLU A 117 -19.27 2.50 4.71
C GLU A 117 -18.24 1.66 5.50
N ILE A 118 -18.53 0.38 5.71
CA ILE A 118 -17.63 -0.59 6.34
C ILE A 118 -16.35 -0.75 5.51
N ASP A 119 -16.49 -1.03 4.21
CA ASP A 119 -15.36 -1.27 3.32
C ASP A 119 -14.50 -0.01 3.18
N THR A 120 -15.14 1.15 2.97
CA THR A 120 -14.44 2.45 2.91
C THR A 120 -13.62 2.72 4.18
N ASN A 121 -14.14 2.37 5.36
CA ASN A 121 -13.44 2.61 6.63
C ASN A 121 -12.20 1.71 6.77
N ILE A 122 -12.32 0.42 6.44
CA ILE A 122 -11.20 -0.51 6.50
C ILE A 122 -10.12 -0.13 5.47
N VAL A 123 -10.54 0.19 4.25
CA VAL A 123 -9.66 0.64 3.16
C VAL A 123 -8.87 1.90 3.58
N ASN A 124 -9.52 2.86 4.24
CA ASN A 124 -8.83 4.03 4.80
C ASN A 124 -7.80 3.66 5.86
N HIS A 125 -8.09 2.70 6.73
CA HIS A 125 -7.13 2.25 7.74
C HIS A 125 -5.92 1.53 7.10
N ILE A 126 -6.14 0.72 6.07
CA ILE A 126 -5.06 0.05 5.32
C ILE A 126 -4.19 1.10 4.58
N GLY A 127 -4.80 2.02 3.84
CA GLY A 127 -4.08 3.07 3.11
C GLY A 127 -3.22 3.93 4.05
N ASN A 128 -3.79 4.37 5.17
CA ASN A 128 -3.05 5.14 6.18
C ASN A 128 -1.92 4.35 6.84
N MET A 129 -2.12 3.04 7.06
CA MET A 129 -1.07 2.15 7.53
C MET A 129 0.11 2.11 6.55
N ILE A 130 -0.16 1.92 5.26
CA ILE A 130 0.88 1.85 4.22
C ILE A 130 1.66 3.17 4.14
N ILE A 131 0.99 4.32 4.19
CA ILE A 131 1.66 5.64 4.24
C ILE A 131 2.63 5.70 5.42
N LYS A 132 2.20 5.24 6.61
CA LYS A 132 3.03 5.25 7.81
C LYS A 132 4.24 4.33 7.67
N ILE A 133 4.04 3.11 7.16
CA ILE A 133 5.12 2.15 6.88
C ILE A 133 6.15 2.78 5.95
N MET A 134 5.70 3.39 4.87
CA MET A 134 6.59 3.96 3.87
C MET A 134 7.42 5.11 4.45
N LYS A 135 6.80 5.99 5.24
CA LYS A 135 7.50 7.07 5.96
C LYS A 135 8.51 6.54 6.97
N GLU A 136 8.15 5.50 7.73
CA GLU A 136 9.08 4.86 8.66
C GLU A 136 10.26 4.21 7.93
N ALA A 137 10.00 3.49 6.84
CA ALA A 137 11.04 2.85 6.05
C ALA A 137 12.02 3.88 5.44
N MET A 138 11.52 5.04 4.99
CA MET A 138 12.37 6.15 4.57
C MET A 138 13.24 6.67 5.72
N ASN A 139 12.64 6.96 6.88
CA ASN A 139 13.36 7.47 8.06
C ASN A 139 14.42 6.48 8.58
N ASN A 140 14.19 5.18 8.41
CA ASN A 140 15.12 4.12 8.78
C ASN A 140 16.18 3.84 7.70
N GLY A 141 16.21 4.62 6.62
CA GLY A 141 17.21 4.53 5.55
C GLY A 141 17.08 3.29 4.68
N VAL A 142 15.91 2.62 4.65
CA VAL A 142 15.66 1.42 3.84
C VAL A 142 15.99 1.68 2.37
N PHE A 143 15.69 2.88 1.87
CA PHE A 143 15.85 3.25 0.47
C PHE A 143 17.22 3.87 0.12
N ASN A 144 18.17 3.96 1.07
CA ASN A 144 19.43 4.68 0.88
C ASN A 144 20.32 4.12 -0.24
N GLN A 145 20.15 2.85 -0.60
CA GLN A 145 20.91 2.23 -1.68
C GLN A 145 20.33 2.50 -3.07
N LEU A 146 19.10 3.01 -3.16
CA LEU A 146 18.44 3.25 -4.42
C LEU A 146 18.86 4.58 -5.03
N LYS A 147 18.87 4.61 -6.37
CA LYS A 147 19.15 5.82 -7.14
C LYS A 147 17.83 6.50 -7.49
N PHE A 148 17.61 7.69 -6.94
CA PHE A 148 16.41 8.48 -7.20
C PHE A 148 16.67 9.69 -8.08
N ALA A 149 15.60 10.16 -8.73
CA ALA A 149 15.61 11.35 -9.56
C ALA A 149 15.54 12.62 -8.71
N THR A 150 15.59 13.78 -9.34
CA THR A 150 15.29 15.05 -8.66
C THR A 150 13.80 15.10 -8.32
N ASN A 151 13.47 15.38 -7.05
CA ASN A 151 12.09 15.41 -6.52
C ASN A 151 11.33 14.09 -6.68
N PRO A 152 11.86 12.98 -6.16
CA PRO A 152 11.17 11.70 -6.21
C PRO A 152 9.92 11.73 -5.31
N THR A 153 8.88 10.99 -5.69
CA THR A 153 7.64 10.89 -4.92
C THR A 153 7.22 9.43 -4.68
N PHE A 154 6.28 9.23 -3.77
CA PHE A 154 5.51 7.99 -3.66
C PHE A 154 4.01 8.27 -3.54
N GLY A 155 3.21 7.30 -3.95
CA GLY A 155 1.75 7.31 -3.84
C GLY A 155 1.25 5.98 -3.29
N VAL A 156 0.08 6.02 -2.65
CA VAL A 156 -0.66 4.86 -2.14
C VAL A 156 -2.04 4.88 -2.77
N GLU A 157 -2.40 3.81 -3.45
CA GLU A 157 -3.67 3.67 -4.16
C GLU A 157 -4.29 2.30 -3.87
N GLU A 158 -5.58 2.29 -3.59
CA GLU A 158 -6.41 1.09 -3.65
C GLU A 158 -6.86 0.89 -5.10
N ILE A 159 -6.81 -0.35 -5.61
CA ILE A 159 -6.95 -0.63 -7.05
C ILE A 159 -8.34 -0.30 -7.62
N ASN A 160 -9.39 -0.34 -6.81
CA ASN A 160 -10.77 0.03 -7.17
C ASN A 160 -11.02 1.54 -7.04
N GLY A 161 -10.07 2.30 -6.48
CA GLY A 161 -10.10 3.76 -6.42
C GLY A 161 -10.75 4.34 -5.16
N GLU A 162 -10.99 3.51 -4.14
CA GLU A 162 -11.59 3.95 -2.87
C GLU A 162 -10.62 4.73 -1.97
N PHE A 163 -9.33 4.50 -2.16
CA PHE A 163 -8.26 5.23 -1.49
C PHE A 163 -7.23 5.72 -2.50
N GLY A 164 -6.87 7.00 -2.37
CA GLY A 164 -5.78 7.59 -3.12
C GLY A 164 -5.07 8.65 -2.28
N TRP A 165 -3.76 8.48 -2.12
CA TRP A 165 -2.93 9.45 -1.43
C TRP A 165 -1.54 9.57 -2.08
N PRO A 166 -0.96 10.77 -2.16
CA PRO A 166 -1.58 12.06 -1.85
C PRO A 166 -2.56 12.49 -2.95
N ALA A 167 -3.37 13.52 -2.66
CA ALA A 167 -4.10 14.21 -3.73
C ALA A 167 -3.12 14.71 -4.81
N TYR A 168 -3.55 14.71 -6.07
CA TYR A 168 -2.67 14.97 -7.22
C TYR A 168 -1.90 16.30 -7.11
N ASP A 169 -2.56 17.36 -6.66
CA ASP A 169 -1.99 18.69 -6.44
C ASP A 169 -1.04 18.75 -5.23
N GLN A 170 -1.14 17.80 -4.31
CA GLN A 170 -0.30 17.67 -3.12
C GLN A 170 0.87 16.70 -3.31
N ARG A 171 1.01 16.04 -4.47
CA ARG A 171 1.97 14.95 -4.66
C ARG A 171 3.43 15.33 -4.44
N LEU A 172 3.82 16.53 -4.87
CA LEU A 172 5.18 17.04 -4.71
C LEU A 172 5.48 17.56 -3.30
N ILE A 173 4.48 17.59 -2.42
CA ILE A 173 4.60 18.08 -1.04
C ILE A 173 4.49 16.91 -0.07
N GLN A 174 3.36 16.20 -0.11
CA GLN A 174 3.04 15.14 0.84
C GLN A 174 3.71 13.82 0.48
N GLY A 175 3.73 13.48 -0.81
CA GLY A 175 4.34 12.26 -1.33
C GLY A 175 5.83 12.38 -1.60
N LYS A 176 6.45 13.53 -1.31
CA LYS A 176 7.87 13.76 -1.57
C LYS A 176 8.74 12.79 -0.76
N ILE A 177 9.67 12.12 -1.45
CA ILE A 177 10.72 11.32 -0.83
C ILE A 177 11.90 12.24 -0.52
N GLU A 178 12.22 12.38 0.76
CA GLU A 178 13.38 13.15 1.20
C GLU A 178 14.57 12.19 1.39
N ILE A 179 15.61 12.40 0.58
CA ILE A 179 16.81 11.58 0.63
C ILE A 179 17.87 12.42 1.30
N GLU A 180 18.35 11.95 2.45
CA GLU A 180 19.57 12.50 3.02
C GLU A 180 20.70 12.24 2.03
N LYS A 181 21.19 13.32 1.40
CA LYS A 181 22.44 13.24 0.65
C LYS A 181 23.53 12.93 1.67
N ASN A 182 23.96 11.68 1.72
CA ASN A 182 25.23 11.34 2.35
C ASN A 182 26.32 12.14 1.61
N VAL A 183 26.75 13.24 2.24
CA VAL A 183 27.88 14.08 1.80
C VAL A 183 29.18 13.39 2.17
#